data_AF-A0A0P8B4N3-F1
#
_entry.id   AF-A0A0P8B4N3-F1
#
_cell.length_a   1.000
_cell.length_b   1.000
_cell.length_c   1.000
_cell.angle_alpha   90.00
_cell.angle_beta   90.00
_cell.angle_gamma   90.00
#
_symmetry.space_group_name_H-M   'P 1'
#
loop_
_entity.id
_entity.type
_entity.pdbx_description
1 polymer ?
#
loop_
_entity_poly.entity_id
_entity_poly.type
_entity_poly.pdbx_seq_one_letter_code
_entity_poly.pdbx_strand_id
1 'polypeptide(L)'
;MPSDMSTASHVQRSLRQCLAVVAEMLYDNGHVLETITLAQRGLTGKDLQLLSQNAPAWATCQQVLETSQAATRNEQGRFVLTPMGRELMFDMFGEGAADCA
;
A
#
# COMPACT_ATOMS: atom_id res chain seq x y z
N MET A 1 -13.17 18.83 -24.44
CA MET A 1 -13.56 17.57 -23.77
C MET A 1 -12.75 17.43 -22.49
N PRO A 2 -13.30 17.60 -21.29
CA PRO A 2 -12.57 17.39 -20.04
C PRO A 2 -12.99 16.03 -19.44
N SER A 3 -12.39 14.94 -19.90
CA SER A 3 -12.69 13.59 -19.38
C SER A 3 -11.51 12.95 -18.64
N ASP A 4 -10.27 13.38 -18.90
CA ASP A 4 -9.07 12.77 -18.31
C ASP A 4 -8.76 13.24 -16.88
N MET A 5 -9.16 14.46 -16.51
CA MET A 5 -8.91 15.00 -15.16
C MET A 5 -9.75 14.27 -14.09
N SER A 6 -10.96 13.87 -14.45
CA SER A 6 -11.88 13.16 -13.56
C SER A 6 -11.36 11.75 -13.30
N THR A 7 -11.03 10.99 -14.34
CA THR A 7 -10.53 9.61 -14.20
C THR A 7 -9.22 9.54 -13.42
N ALA A 8 -8.26 10.43 -13.68
CA ALA A 8 -7.00 10.48 -12.94
C ALA A 8 -7.20 10.77 -11.44
N SER A 9 -8.04 11.76 -11.11
CA SER A 9 -8.34 12.09 -9.70
C SER A 9 -9.13 11.00 -8.98
N HIS A 10 -10.03 10.30 -9.68
CA HIS A 10 -10.74 9.13 -9.16
C HIS A 10 -9.79 7.96 -8.89
N VAL A 11 -8.85 7.67 -9.79
CA VAL A 11 -7.83 6.63 -9.59
C VAL A 11 -6.93 6.95 -8.40
N GLN A 12 -6.45 8.19 -8.29
CA GLN A 12 -5.62 8.62 -7.17
C GLN A 12 -6.36 8.53 -5.82
N ARG A 13 -7.66 8.87 -5.79
CA ARG A 13 -8.50 8.71 -4.59
C ARG A 13 -8.65 7.24 -4.20
N SER A 14 -8.98 6.36 -5.15
CA SER A 14 -9.10 4.93 -4.92
C SER A 14 -7.78 4.30 -4.45
N LEU A 15 -6.66 4.77 -4.99
CA LEU A 15 -5.33 4.32 -4.59
C LEU A 15 -4.99 4.70 -3.15
N ARG A 16 -5.22 5.97 -2.78
CA ARG A 16 -5.05 6.44 -1.39
C ARG A 16 -5.98 5.70 -0.43
N GLN A 17 -7.22 5.43 -0.83
CA GLN A 17 -8.13 4.62 -0.03
C GLN A 17 -7.61 3.19 0.17
N CYS A 18 -7.10 2.54 -0.88
CA CYS A 18 -6.50 1.21 -0.74
C CYS A 18 -5.28 1.21 0.17
N LEU A 19 -4.42 2.24 0.11
CA LEU A 19 -3.29 2.39 1.03
C LEU A 19 -3.75 2.54 2.49
N ALA A 20 -4.82 3.30 2.74
CA ALA A 20 -5.37 3.45 4.09
C ALA A 20 -5.93 2.14 4.64
N VAL A 21 -6.69 1.40 3.82
CA VAL A 21 -7.21 0.08 4.23
C VAL A 21 -6.06 -0.92 4.43
N VAL A 22 -5.02 -0.89 3.61
CA VAL A 22 -3.83 -1.74 3.80
C VAL A 22 -3.09 -1.39 5.09
N ALA A 23 -2.93 -0.10 5.41
CA ALA A 23 -2.33 0.33 6.67
C ALA A 23 -3.05 -0.25 7.89
N GLU A 24 -4.38 -0.18 7.90
CA GLU A 24 -5.24 -0.75 8.93
C GLU A 24 -5.12 -2.28 9.00
N MET A 25 -5.25 -2.98 7.86
CA MET A 25 -5.13 -4.45 7.81
C MET A 25 -3.75 -4.94 8.27
N LEU A 26 -2.68 -4.21 7.96
CA LEU A 26 -1.34 -4.53 8.44
C LEU A 26 -1.29 -4.45 9.96
N TYR A 27 -1.77 -3.34 10.53
CA TYR A 27 -1.80 -3.13 11.97
C TYR A 27 -2.61 -4.22 12.70
N ASP A 28 -3.81 -4.53 12.21
CA ASP A 28 -4.69 -5.55 12.78
C ASP A 28 -4.08 -6.96 12.74
N ASN A 29 -3.15 -7.21 11.80
CA ASN A 29 -2.43 -8.47 11.67
C ASN A 29 -1.01 -8.42 12.28
N GLY A 30 -0.71 -7.40 13.09
CA GLY A 30 0.55 -7.30 13.85
C GLY A 30 1.74 -6.80 13.04
N HIS A 31 1.51 -6.24 11.85
CA HIS A 31 2.52 -5.60 11.02
C HIS A 31 2.55 -4.08 11.23
N VAL A 32 3.71 -3.49 11.01
CA VAL A 32 3.88 -2.03 10.92
C VAL A 32 3.96 -1.60 9.45
N LEU A 33 3.74 -0.32 9.15
CA LEU A 33 3.83 0.21 7.78
C LEU A 33 5.20 -0.04 7.15
N GLU A 34 6.26 -0.02 7.95
CA GLU A 34 7.64 -0.30 7.56
C GLU A 34 7.82 -1.70 6.97
N THR A 35 6.90 -2.62 7.24
CA THR A 35 6.89 -3.97 6.66
C THR A 35 6.83 -3.90 5.15
N ILE A 36 6.04 -2.99 4.58
CA ILE A 36 5.87 -2.86 3.13
C ILE A 36 6.61 -1.66 2.55
N THR A 37 6.98 -0.65 3.33
CA THR A 37 7.80 0.47 2.79
C THR A 37 9.26 0.08 2.61
N LEU A 38 9.83 -0.74 3.49
CA LEU A 38 11.22 -1.18 3.35
C LEU A 38 11.31 -2.33 2.35
N ALA A 39 12.00 -2.11 1.24
CA ALA A 39 12.16 -3.10 0.17
C ALA A 39 12.75 -4.46 0.63
N GLN A 40 13.49 -4.45 1.74
CA GLN A 40 14.12 -5.64 2.34
C GLN A 40 13.19 -6.41 3.30
N ARG A 41 12.13 -5.78 3.84
CA ARG A 41 11.26 -6.37 4.87
C ARG A 41 9.95 -6.96 4.33
N GLY A 42 9.56 -6.64 3.09
CA GLY A 42 8.29 -6.97 2.45
C GLY A 42 7.58 -8.27 2.87
N LEU A 43 6.25 -8.27 2.73
CA LEU A 43 5.41 -9.41 3.10
C LEU A 43 5.77 -10.65 2.30
N THR A 44 6.03 -11.75 3.01
CA THR A 44 6.30 -13.06 2.42
C THR A 44 5.03 -13.68 1.85
N GLY A 45 5.17 -14.76 1.07
CA GLY A 45 4.00 -15.55 0.65
C GLY A 45 3.15 -16.07 1.81
N LYS A 46 3.77 -16.37 2.96
CA LYS A 46 3.05 -16.78 4.18
C LYS A 46 2.26 -15.62 4.78
N ASP A 47 2.86 -14.44 4.88
CA ASP A 47 2.18 -13.24 5.41
C ASP A 47 0.99 -12.88 4.51
N LEU A 48 1.18 -12.93 3.18
CA LEU A 48 0.11 -12.69 2.20
C LEU A 48 -1.02 -13.71 2.30
N GLN A 49 -0.71 -14.98 2.55
CA GLN A 49 -1.71 -16.02 2.76
C GLN A 49 -2.52 -15.76 4.03
N LEU A 50 -1.86 -15.40 5.14
CA LEU A 50 -2.53 -15.05 6.40
C LEU A 50 -3.41 -13.81 6.25
N LEU A 51 -2.89 -12.75 5.63
CA LEU A 51 -3.66 -11.53 5.34
C LEU A 51 -4.88 -11.82 4.46
N SER A 52 -4.74 -12.66 3.44
CA SER A 52 -5.88 -13.03 2.58
C SER A 52 -6.95 -13.84 3.32
N GLN A 53 -6.58 -14.59 4.37
CA GLN A 53 -7.52 -15.34 5.19
C GLN A 53 -8.23 -14.45 6.21
N ASN A 54 -7.52 -13.50 6.80
CA ASN A 54 -8.01 -12.66 7.89
C ASN A 54 -8.67 -11.37 7.42
N ALA A 55 -8.33 -10.88 6.22
CA ALA A 55 -8.75 -9.58 5.73
C ALA A 55 -9.31 -9.68 4.29
N PRO A 56 -10.65 -9.82 4.13
CA PRO A 56 -11.28 -10.01 2.81
C PRO A 56 -10.97 -8.92 1.77
N ALA A 57 -10.70 -7.69 2.23
CA ALA A 57 -10.34 -6.56 1.37
C ALA A 57 -8.89 -6.62 0.83
N TRP A 58 -8.05 -7.49 1.39
CA TRP A 58 -6.62 -7.59 1.03
C TRP A 58 -6.44 -7.84 -0.47
N ALA A 59 -7.11 -8.85 -1.02
CA ALA A 59 -6.92 -9.24 -2.43
C ALA A 59 -7.22 -8.10 -3.41
N THR A 60 -8.30 -7.34 -3.15
CA THR A 60 -8.67 -6.18 -3.96
C THR A 60 -7.65 -5.06 -3.81
N CYS A 61 -7.24 -4.71 -2.58
CA CYS A 61 -6.26 -3.65 -2.36
C CYS A 61 -4.90 -4.01 -2.96
N GLN A 62 -4.45 -5.26 -2.82
CA GLN A 62 -3.21 -5.75 -3.42
C GLN A 62 -3.24 -5.57 -4.94
N GLN A 63 -4.32 -6.00 -5.60
CA GLN A 63 -4.45 -5.89 -7.04
C GLN A 63 -4.43 -4.42 -7.51
N VAL A 64 -5.11 -3.53 -6.79
CA VAL A 64 -5.11 -2.09 -7.10
C VAL A 64 -3.71 -1.50 -6.95
N LEU A 65 -3.00 -1.83 -5.87
CA LEU A 65 -1.64 -1.35 -5.62
C LEU A 65 -0.64 -1.85 -6.67
N GLU A 66 -0.73 -3.12 -7.09
CA GLU A 66 0.13 -3.69 -8.13
C GLU A 66 -0.18 -3.09 -9.51
N THR A 67 -1.47 -3.00 -9.87
CA THR A 67 -1.90 -2.48 -11.18
C THR A 67 -1.62 -0.99 -11.35
N SER A 68 -1.64 -0.23 -10.25
CA SER A 68 -1.26 1.19 -10.22
C SER A 68 0.25 1.42 -10.09
N GLN A 69 1.06 0.35 -10.01
CA GLN A 69 2.51 0.41 -9.80
C GLN A 69 2.92 1.04 -8.44
N ALA A 70 1.99 1.17 -7.49
CA ALA A 70 2.30 1.62 -6.12
C ALA A 70 2.96 0.51 -5.30
N ALA A 71 2.72 -0.76 -5.65
CA ALA A 71 3.39 -1.91 -5.06
C ALA A 71 3.88 -2.90 -6.12
N THR A 72 4.83 -3.74 -5.74
CA THR A 72 5.37 -4.80 -6.60
C THR A 72 5.86 -5.98 -5.76
N ARG A 73 6.24 -7.06 -6.43
CA ARG A 73 7.05 -8.12 -5.85
C ARG A 73 8.53 -7.83 -6.11
N ASN A 74 9.33 -7.84 -5.05
CA ASN A 74 10.78 -7.72 -5.19
C ASN A 74 11.40 -9.03 -5.72
N GLU A 75 12.73 -9.05 -5.91
CA GLU A 75 13.48 -10.22 -6.39
C GLU A 75 13.32 -11.47 -5.50
N GLN A 76 12.96 -11.29 -4.23
CA GLN A 76 12.69 -12.37 -3.27
C GLN A 76 11.21 -12.81 -3.26
N GLY A 77 10.39 -12.27 -4.16
CA GLY A 77 8.96 -12.55 -4.25
C GLY A 77 8.10 -11.88 -3.17
N ARG A 78 8.68 -10.97 -2.38
CA ARG A 78 8.00 -10.26 -1.28
C ARG A 78 7.21 -9.07 -1.80
N PHE A 79 6.03 -8.84 -1.26
CA PHE A 79 5.24 -7.65 -1.57
C PHE A 79 5.82 -6.42 -0.86
N VAL A 80 6.16 -5.39 -1.65
CA VAL A 80 6.76 -4.14 -1.19
C VAL A 80 6.17 -2.96 -1.94
N LEU A 81 6.18 -1.78 -1.33
CA LEU A 81 5.87 -0.53 -2.02
C LEU A 81 7.01 -0.12 -2.94
N THR A 82 6.64 0.42 -4.09
CA THR A 82 7.56 1.11 -5.00
C THR A 82 7.91 2.49 -4.44
N PRO A 83 8.87 3.23 -5.04
CA PRO A 83 9.11 4.62 -4.66
C PRO A 83 7.84 5.48 -4.65
N MET A 84 6.99 5.33 -5.67
CA MET A 84 5.71 6.05 -5.78
C MET A 84 4.74 5.67 -4.65
N GLY A 85 4.58 4.37 -4.35
CA GLY A 85 3.71 3.95 -3.26
C GLY A 85 4.19 4.45 -1.89
N ARG A 86 5.51 4.51 -1.67
CA ARG A 86 6.10 5.08 -0.45
C ARG A 86 5.84 6.57 -0.32
N GLU A 87 6.01 7.32 -1.41
CA GLU A 87 5.73 8.75 -1.42
C GLU A 87 4.26 9.02 -1.07
N LEU A 88 3.33 8.27 -1.68
CA LEU A 88 1.90 8.36 -1.31
C LEU A 88 1.62 7.99 0.14
N MET A 89 2.27 6.95 0.67
CA MET A 89 2.11 6.60 2.08
C MET A 89 2.68 7.69 2.99
N PHE A 90 3.82 8.28 2.62
CA PHE A 90 4.42 9.39 3.36
C PHE A 90 3.52 10.64 3.33
N ASP A 91 2.94 11.00 2.18
CA ASP A 91 1.96 12.09 2.09
C ASP A 91 0.74 11.86 2.99
N MET A 92 0.35 10.60 3.20
CA MET A 92 -0.85 10.26 3.96
C MET A 92 -0.61 10.15 5.46
N PHE A 93 0.57 9.67 5.87
CA PHE A 93 0.85 9.28 7.25
C PHE A 93 2.12 9.93 7.83
N GLY A 94 2.95 10.57 7.00
CA GLY A 94 4.25 11.12 7.34
C GLY A 94 4.23 12.60 7.78
N GLU A 95 3.26 13.41 7.35
CA GLU A 95 3.19 14.85 7.72
C GLU A 95 3.05 15.10 9.23
N GLY A 96 2.62 14.12 10.04
CA GLY A 96 2.60 14.23 11.51
C GLY A 96 3.85 13.70 12.23
N ALA A 97 4.76 13.01 11.53
CA ALA A 97 5.97 12.42 12.11
C ALA A 97 7.19 13.35 12.01
N ALA A 98 7.17 14.33 11.10
CA ALA A 98 8.26 15.28 10.88
C ALA A 98 8.23 16.51 11.81
N ASP A 99 7.07 16.83 12.41
CA ASP A 99 6.85 18.00 13.28
C ASP A 99 7.27 17.80 14.76
N CYS A 100 8.06 16.77 15.05
CA CYS A 100 8.65 16.53 16.37
C CYS A 100 10.18 16.76 16.39
N ALA A 101 10.65 17.87 15.81
CA ALA A 101 12.04 18.29 15.85
C ALA A 101 12.22 19.60 16.65
#